data_AF-A0A937JW64-F1
#
_entry.id   AF-A0A937JW64-F1
#
_cell.length_a   1.000
_cell.length_b   1.000
_cell.length_c   1.000
_cell.angle_alpha   90.00
_cell.angle_beta   90.00
_cell.angle_gamma   90.00
#
_symmetry.space_group_name_H-M   'P 1'
#
loop_
_entity.id
_entity.type
_entity.pdbx_description
1 polymer ?
#
loop_
_entity_poly.entity_id
_entity_poly.type
_entity_poly.pdbx_seq_one_letter_code
_entity_poly.pdbx_strand_id
1 'polypeptide(L)'
;MGRFWQSVIPSQQLSYPSLRGLVQRTSVVALLLLLAHSGITPGIAATPTEPDEFPPNPLELTTPDPLLPNPPRPLNAQEQQQLAIACDALNLEAQAKLQAGDRIGAFDLWNRELRLRRFLGLVPEIQALGRVGDIAWKETDTAQVRWITKRLDAILNQILPPPAPSTVTPTPTPTPTPTNPGKIPVTPSPQPPASGTTPNQSSSPQPPTMGNAQSAAIRSNSSPSSSAPVNSAQIRTNQSGSIRVNSSSSSNAPSGAVQSSSSQPSRSQAITVQSGSVQPNLAQAGTTATPTNQPPATTIPNRNIPVTSPTPTSSTTTPPLLNLDPATKIRVLEALGIAYQQVRLPQVAVRIYEQILADARQRRDEAKIESTLITLGQLHLSWFSYDPAATAFRELLDRSRARGDRPYEILYLNQLAYIHEQAKQPEAAIAYQQQLIALYQTVMQDPKPIPALQIRIGDNYYSMGRLDLAEQSYQAAYQLAQPLLQLAHASDSLQKLAALYLANNRLDAALRVYDFLIGVEQQAYNTYGVMAAYDKIGQIYISRKEYPQAILAFRRGLDLARQLKYREDYFTGQIQQAAQQGKAGQ
;
A
#
# COMPACT_ATOMS: atom_id res chain seq x y z
N MET A 1 20.52 -15.26 21.72
CA MET A 1 21.70 -14.59 21.12
C MET A 1 22.02 -15.27 19.79
N GLY A 2 22.42 -14.54 18.74
CA GLY A 2 22.65 -15.07 17.36
C GLY A 2 21.33 -15.30 16.60
N ARG A 3 20.98 -14.60 15.51
CA ARG A 3 21.61 -14.51 14.17
C ARG A 3 21.65 -15.87 13.46
N PHE A 4 21.34 -16.04 12.16
CA PHE A 4 21.35 -15.10 11.02
C PHE A 4 20.13 -15.30 10.10
N TRP A 5 19.73 -14.25 9.37
CA TRP A 5 18.57 -14.25 8.47
C TRP A 5 18.88 -14.86 7.10
N GLN A 6 18.12 -15.88 6.70
CA GLN A 6 17.81 -16.17 5.29
C GLN A 6 16.51 -16.98 5.15
N SER A 7 15.80 -16.75 4.05
CA SER A 7 14.57 -17.42 3.58
C SER A 7 13.24 -17.07 4.27
N VAL A 8 12.17 -17.21 3.48
CA VAL A 8 10.74 -17.05 3.82
C VAL A 8 10.30 -15.62 4.16
N ILE A 9 10.21 -14.76 3.13
CA ILE A 9 8.97 -13.99 2.98
C ILE A 9 7.96 -14.97 2.39
N PRO A 10 6.93 -15.41 3.13
CA PRO A 10 5.86 -16.20 2.54
C PRO A 10 4.99 -15.26 1.71
N SER A 11 4.62 -15.70 0.52
CA SER A 11 3.53 -15.13 -0.27
C SER A 11 2.19 -15.37 0.44
N GLN A 12 1.95 -14.65 1.54
CA GLN A 12 0.61 -14.58 2.13
C GLN A 12 -0.23 -13.58 1.36
N GLN A 13 -1.36 -14.08 0.87
CA GLN A 13 -2.45 -13.28 0.37
C GLN A 13 -2.91 -12.32 1.47
N LEU A 14 -2.68 -11.02 1.27
CA LEU A 14 -3.58 -10.04 1.87
C LEU A 14 -4.94 -10.28 1.23
N SER A 15 -5.81 -10.97 1.97
CA SER A 15 -7.22 -11.14 1.62
C SER A 15 -7.92 -9.79 1.77
N TYR A 16 -7.77 -8.94 0.76
CA TYR A 16 -8.63 -7.78 0.59
C TYR A 16 -10.06 -8.29 0.34
N PRO A 17 -11.08 -7.78 1.05
CA PRO A 17 -12.46 -8.09 0.70
C PRO A 17 -12.70 -7.65 -0.75
N SER A 18 -13.24 -8.56 -1.55
CA SER A 18 -13.46 -8.36 -2.99
C SER A 18 -14.29 -7.10 -3.24
N LEU A 19 -13.86 -6.25 -4.19
CA LEU A 19 -14.56 -5.05 -4.63
C LEU A 19 -15.84 -5.35 -5.46
N ARG A 20 -16.75 -6.15 -4.91
CA ARG A 20 -18.14 -6.29 -5.39
C ARG A 20 -19.05 -5.39 -4.55
N GLY A 21 -18.96 -4.09 -4.79
CA GLY A 21 -19.77 -3.09 -4.08
C GLY A 21 -19.78 -1.68 -4.68
N LEU A 22 -19.21 -1.46 -5.87
CA LEU A 22 -19.06 -0.13 -6.46
C LEU A 22 -19.64 0.01 -7.88
N VAL A 23 -20.78 -0.64 -8.15
CA VAL A 23 -21.62 -0.34 -9.33
C VAL A 23 -23.11 -0.44 -8.96
N GLN A 24 -23.64 0.57 -8.25
CA GLN A 24 -25.07 0.95 -8.25
C GLN A 24 -25.38 2.16 -7.35
N ARG A 25 -24.87 3.36 -7.66
CA ARG A 25 -25.38 4.65 -7.11
C ARG A 25 -25.29 5.79 -8.14
N THR A 26 -26.04 5.65 -9.22
CA THR A 26 -26.53 6.78 -10.02
C THR A 26 -28.05 6.87 -9.85
N SER A 27 -28.62 8.07 -10.03
CA SER A 27 -30.05 8.42 -9.81
C SER A 27 -30.41 8.89 -8.38
N VAL A 28 -30.03 10.14 -8.07
CA VAL A 28 -30.83 11.02 -7.19
C VAL A 28 -31.21 12.25 -8.03
N VAL A 29 -32.21 12.07 -8.89
CA VAL A 29 -32.90 13.14 -9.62
C VAL A 29 -34.38 12.78 -9.67
N ALA A 30 -35.23 13.74 -9.28
CA ALA A 30 -36.68 13.76 -9.50
C ALA A 30 -37.53 12.57 -8.99
N LEU A 31 -37.85 12.55 -7.69
CA LEU A 31 -39.21 12.20 -7.26
C LEU A 31 -39.56 12.84 -5.90
N LEU A 32 -40.46 13.85 -5.94
CA LEU A 32 -41.39 14.34 -4.89
C LEU A 32 -41.73 15.84 -5.10
N LEU A 33 -42.22 16.17 -6.30
CA LEU A 33 -42.95 17.41 -6.58
C LEU A 33 -44.24 17.08 -7.33
N LEU A 34 -45.15 16.38 -6.65
CA LEU A 34 -46.59 16.31 -6.88
C LEU A 34 -47.18 15.52 -5.68
N LEU A 35 -48.28 16.01 -5.12
CA LEU A 35 -48.51 15.93 -3.67
C LEU A 35 -49.35 17.13 -3.20
N ALA A 36 -50.48 17.35 -3.86
CA ALA A 36 -51.27 18.58 -3.76
C ALA A 36 -52.06 18.69 -2.45
N HIS A 37 -52.19 19.93 -1.97
CA HIS A 37 -53.39 20.50 -1.33
C HIS A 37 -54.16 19.63 -0.32
N SER A 38 -53.82 19.76 0.96
CA SER A 38 -54.79 19.59 2.05
C SER A 38 -54.47 20.60 3.17
N GLY A 39 -55.33 21.60 3.34
CA GLY A 39 -55.14 22.64 4.36
C GLY A 39 -55.35 22.10 5.76
N ILE A 40 -54.40 22.37 6.67
CA ILE A 40 -54.53 22.14 8.11
C ILE A 40 -54.13 23.44 8.83
N THR A 41 -54.90 23.79 9.85
CA THR A 41 -54.82 25.04 10.61
C THR A 41 -53.47 25.25 11.32
N PRO A 42 -53.04 26.51 11.54
CA PRO A 42 -51.81 26.81 12.27
C PRO A 42 -51.94 26.47 13.76
N GLY A 43 -51.48 25.28 14.14
CA GLY A 43 -51.12 25.01 15.53
C GLY A 43 -49.87 25.83 15.91
N ILE A 44 -49.83 26.35 17.14
CA ILE A 44 -48.69 27.10 17.66
C ILE A 44 -47.49 26.15 17.76
N ALA A 45 -46.66 26.14 16.72
CA ALA A 45 -45.37 25.47 16.76
C ALA A 45 -44.43 26.25 17.68
N ALA A 46 -43.88 25.58 18.68
CA ALA A 46 -42.77 26.12 19.45
C ALA A 46 -41.64 26.53 18.50
N THR A 47 -40.98 27.64 18.80
CA THR A 47 -39.78 28.08 18.09
C THR A 47 -38.81 26.91 17.96
N PRO A 48 -38.35 26.53 16.75
CA PRO A 48 -37.36 25.48 16.61
C PRO A 48 -36.10 25.92 17.35
N THR A 49 -35.71 25.16 18.37
CA THR A 49 -34.43 25.35 19.06
C THR A 49 -33.30 25.24 18.05
N GLU A 50 -32.45 26.26 17.98
CA GLU A 50 -31.29 26.28 17.08
C GLU A 50 -30.40 25.04 17.29
N PRO A 51 -30.17 24.22 16.24
CA PRO A 51 -29.25 23.10 16.32
C PRO A 51 -27.85 23.55 15.90
N ASP A 52 -27.26 24.52 16.61
CA ASP A 52 -26.03 25.21 16.17
C ASP A 52 -24.89 25.28 17.22
N GLU A 53 -25.03 24.61 18.37
CA GLU A 53 -23.91 24.38 19.28
C GLU A 53 -23.30 22.98 19.04
N PHE A 54 -22.10 22.96 18.44
CA PHE A 54 -21.30 21.73 18.34
C PHE A 54 -21.08 21.13 19.75
N PRO A 55 -21.26 19.82 19.95
CA PRO A 55 -21.00 19.21 21.25
C PRO A 55 -19.55 19.52 21.70
N PRO A 56 -19.33 19.84 22.98
CA PRO A 56 -18.04 20.32 23.46
C PRO A 56 -16.97 19.27 23.17
N ASN A 57 -15.80 19.72 22.69
CA ASN A 57 -14.70 18.83 22.32
C ASN A 57 -14.37 17.90 23.52
N PRO A 58 -14.61 16.58 23.42
CA PRO A 58 -14.46 15.68 24.55
C PRO A 58 -13.01 15.61 25.04
N LEU A 59 -12.03 15.99 24.23
CA LEU A 59 -10.62 16.06 24.63
C LEU A 59 -10.29 17.25 25.55
N GLU A 60 -11.17 18.25 25.67
CA GLU A 60 -10.96 19.44 26.51
C GLU A 60 -11.90 19.52 27.73
N LEU A 61 -12.56 18.41 28.08
CA LEU A 61 -13.33 18.31 29.32
C LEU A 61 -12.42 18.47 30.56
N THR A 62 -12.77 19.41 31.43
CA THR A 62 -12.00 19.77 32.64
C THR A 62 -12.50 19.10 33.93
N THR A 63 -13.47 18.19 33.82
CA THR A 63 -13.99 17.41 34.96
C THR A 63 -12.86 16.59 35.62
N PRO A 64 -12.65 16.69 36.94
CA PRO A 64 -11.63 15.90 37.63
C PRO A 64 -11.84 14.39 37.41
N ASP A 65 -10.76 13.68 37.10
CA ASP A 65 -10.78 12.22 36.97
C ASP A 65 -10.30 11.57 38.28
N PRO A 66 -10.97 10.53 38.81
CA PRO A 66 -10.54 9.85 40.04
C PRO A 66 -9.16 9.19 39.95
N LEU A 67 -8.59 9.03 38.74
CA LEU A 67 -7.22 8.53 38.53
C LEU A 67 -6.13 9.61 38.69
N LEU A 68 -6.51 10.86 38.99
CA LEU A 68 -5.60 11.99 39.16
C LEU A 68 -5.69 12.57 40.58
N PRO A 69 -4.58 13.11 41.15
CA PRO A 69 -4.61 13.81 42.43
C PRO A 69 -5.58 15.00 42.44
N ASN A 70 -6.34 15.11 43.52
CA ASN A 70 -7.16 16.29 43.83
C ASN A 70 -6.73 16.82 45.22
N PRO A 71 -6.17 18.04 45.33
CA PRO A 71 -5.97 19.04 44.26
C PRO A 71 -4.91 18.63 43.22
N PRO A 72 -4.95 19.20 42.00
CA PRO A 72 -4.02 18.87 40.93
C PRO A 72 -2.56 19.14 41.31
N ARG A 73 -1.70 18.12 41.15
CA ARG A 73 -0.25 18.21 41.32
C ARG A 73 0.48 17.28 40.34
N PRO A 74 1.79 17.46 40.11
CA PRO A 74 2.59 16.49 39.39
C PRO A 74 2.50 15.08 40.00
N LEU A 75 2.46 14.07 39.13
CA LEU A 75 2.48 12.66 39.49
C LEU A 75 3.90 12.21 39.82
N ASN A 76 4.06 11.39 40.87
CA ASN A 76 5.30 10.67 41.10
C ASN A 76 5.42 9.44 40.17
N ALA A 77 6.59 8.78 40.14
CA ALA A 77 6.85 7.66 39.23
C ALA A 77 5.89 6.47 39.41
N GLN A 78 5.47 6.17 40.65
CA GLN A 78 4.52 5.10 40.95
C GLN A 78 3.11 5.48 40.47
N GLU A 79 2.69 6.73 40.68
CA GLU A 79 1.41 7.26 40.20
C GLU A 79 1.36 7.30 38.66
N GLN A 80 2.46 7.65 37.99
CA GLN A 80 2.58 7.58 36.53
C GLN A 80 2.46 6.13 36.03
N GLN A 81 3.09 5.16 36.71
CA GLN A 81 2.98 3.75 36.35
C GLN A 81 1.55 3.21 36.54
N GLN A 82 0.90 3.56 37.66
CA GLN A 82 -0.50 3.20 37.92
C GLN A 82 -1.45 3.82 36.89
N LEU A 83 -1.23 5.10 36.53
CA LEU A 83 -2.02 5.79 35.52
C LEU A 83 -1.81 5.19 34.11
N ALA A 84 -0.58 4.79 33.76
CA ALA A 84 -0.31 4.09 32.51
C ALA A 84 -1.10 2.77 32.41
N ILE A 85 -1.06 1.94 33.45
CA ILE A 85 -1.84 0.69 33.54
C ILE A 85 -3.35 0.98 33.42
N ALA A 86 -3.85 2.03 34.08
CA ALA A 86 -5.25 2.41 33.99
C ALA A 86 -5.66 2.91 32.58
N CYS A 87 -4.77 3.62 31.87
CA CYS A 87 -4.99 4.02 30.47
C CYS A 87 -5.02 2.81 29.53
N ASP A 88 -4.15 1.82 29.75
CA ASP A 88 -4.14 0.58 28.97
C ASP A 88 -5.39 -0.27 29.23
N ALA A 89 -5.90 -0.28 30.47
CA ALA A 89 -7.18 -0.91 30.82
C ALA A 89 -8.38 -0.22 30.16
N LEU A 90 -8.45 1.12 30.18
CA LEU A 90 -9.49 1.89 29.48
C LEU A 90 -9.51 1.61 27.98
N ASN A 91 -8.33 1.46 27.36
CA ASN A 91 -8.21 1.09 25.95
C ASN A 91 -8.79 -0.30 25.66
N LEU A 92 -8.51 -1.30 26.52
CA LEU A 92 -9.03 -2.66 26.36
C LEU A 92 -10.56 -2.71 26.53
N GLU A 93 -11.10 -1.99 27.51
CA GLU A 93 -12.55 -1.88 27.73
C GLU A 93 -13.24 -1.19 26.54
N ALA A 94 -12.65 -0.12 26.01
CA ALA A 94 -13.14 0.56 24.81
C ALA A 94 -13.14 -0.35 23.56
N GLN A 95 -12.09 -1.17 23.38
CA GLN A 95 -12.05 -2.16 22.31
C GLN A 95 -13.16 -3.22 22.46
N ALA A 96 -13.40 -3.72 23.68
CA ALA A 96 -14.47 -4.66 23.96
C ALA A 96 -15.86 -4.04 23.69
N LYS A 97 -16.07 -2.77 24.05
CA LYS A 97 -17.29 -2.02 23.73
C LYS A 97 -17.50 -1.88 22.22
N LEU A 98 -16.47 -1.52 21.45
CA LEU A 98 -16.59 -1.41 19.99
C LEU A 98 -16.92 -2.78 19.37
N GLN A 99 -16.28 -3.86 19.82
CA GLN A 99 -16.59 -5.23 19.39
C GLN A 99 -18.02 -5.66 19.72
N ALA A 100 -18.58 -5.17 20.83
CA ALA A 100 -19.98 -5.39 21.22
C ALA A 100 -20.98 -4.45 20.50
N GLY A 101 -20.52 -3.55 19.63
CA GLY A 101 -21.35 -2.56 18.93
C GLY A 101 -21.64 -1.27 19.72
N ASP A 102 -21.17 -1.16 20.96
CA ASP A 102 -21.27 0.06 21.76
C ASP A 102 -20.19 1.07 21.34
N ARG A 103 -20.38 1.65 20.16
CA ARG A 103 -19.45 2.64 19.60
C ARG A 103 -19.35 3.91 20.44
N ILE A 104 -20.47 4.40 20.98
CA ILE A 104 -20.48 5.64 21.76
C ILE A 104 -19.68 5.45 23.05
N GLY A 105 -19.97 4.39 23.83
CA GLY A 105 -19.23 4.08 25.04
C GLY A 105 -17.76 3.75 24.78
N ALA A 106 -17.42 3.15 23.63
CA ALA A 106 -16.02 2.95 23.23
C ALA A 106 -15.27 4.28 23.04
N PHE A 107 -15.85 5.23 22.31
CA PHE A 107 -15.22 6.54 22.11
C PHE A 107 -15.23 7.41 23.37
N ASP A 108 -16.20 7.28 24.27
CA ASP A 108 -16.17 7.97 25.57
C ASP A 108 -15.00 7.50 26.45
N LEU A 109 -14.74 6.18 26.49
CA LEU A 109 -13.60 5.60 27.20
C LEU A 109 -12.27 5.98 26.55
N TRP A 110 -12.16 5.95 25.21
CA TRP A 110 -10.95 6.43 24.52
C TRP A 110 -10.74 7.93 24.73
N ASN A 111 -11.78 8.76 24.70
CA ASN A 111 -11.63 10.19 24.99
C ASN A 111 -11.16 10.44 26.43
N ARG A 112 -11.63 9.64 27.40
CA ARG A 112 -11.08 9.63 28.77
C ARG A 112 -9.61 9.23 28.81
N GLU A 113 -9.24 8.13 28.14
CA GLU A 113 -7.85 7.69 28.02
C GLU A 113 -6.93 8.77 27.44
N LEU A 114 -7.36 9.43 26.34
CA LEU A 114 -6.60 10.48 25.67
C LEU A 114 -6.35 11.69 26.58
N ARG A 115 -7.34 12.11 27.37
CA ARG A 115 -7.16 13.15 28.40
C ARG A 115 -6.16 12.74 29.47
N LEU A 116 -6.21 11.48 29.93
CA LEU A 116 -5.32 10.96 30.98
C LEU A 116 -3.87 10.78 30.52
N ARG A 117 -3.64 10.37 29.27
CA ARG A 117 -2.27 10.21 28.74
C ARG A 117 -1.49 11.53 28.64
N ARG A 118 -2.15 12.70 28.66
CA ARG A 118 -1.50 14.02 28.83
C ARG A 118 -0.55 14.06 30.03
N PHE A 119 -0.88 13.36 31.12
CA PHE A 119 -0.09 13.30 32.35
C PHE A 119 1.08 12.29 32.31
N LEU A 120 1.17 11.48 31.25
CA LEU A 120 2.26 10.54 30.98
C LEU A 120 3.30 11.08 29.99
N GLY A 121 3.06 12.30 29.45
CA GLY A 121 3.93 12.98 28.51
C GLY A 121 3.47 12.87 27.05
N LEU A 122 4.14 13.64 26.18
CA LEU A 122 3.71 13.86 24.79
C LEU A 122 3.70 12.58 23.95
N VAL A 123 4.74 11.74 24.04
CA VAL A 123 4.84 10.55 23.17
C VAL A 123 3.70 9.56 23.44
N PRO A 124 3.37 9.16 24.69
CA PRO A 124 2.18 8.38 24.99
C PRO A 124 0.86 9.04 24.55
N GLU A 125 0.71 10.35 24.70
CA GLU A 125 -0.48 11.07 24.23
C GLU A 125 -0.62 10.97 22.70
N ILE A 126 0.42 11.32 21.95
CA ILE A 126 0.42 11.34 20.49
C ILE A 126 0.18 9.94 19.90
N GLN A 127 0.81 8.92 20.48
CA GLN A 127 0.63 7.52 20.05
C GLN A 127 -0.81 7.06 20.23
N ALA A 128 -1.47 7.44 21.33
CA ALA A 128 -2.88 7.13 21.54
C ALA A 128 -3.80 7.97 20.64
N LEU A 129 -3.51 9.26 20.44
CA LEU A 129 -4.24 10.14 19.51
C LEU A 129 -4.23 9.54 18.09
N GLY A 130 -3.06 9.15 17.58
CA GLY A 130 -2.94 8.48 16.29
C GLY A 130 -3.71 7.15 16.23
N ARG A 131 -3.58 6.29 17.25
CA ARG A 131 -4.29 5.01 17.34
C ARG A 131 -5.82 5.18 17.32
N VAL A 132 -6.37 6.04 18.18
CA VAL A 132 -7.82 6.30 18.25
C VAL A 132 -8.27 7.01 16.97
N GLY A 133 -7.43 7.83 16.36
CA GLY A 133 -7.69 8.50 15.08
C GLY A 133 -7.82 7.54 13.89
N ASP A 134 -6.98 6.50 13.80
CA ASP A 134 -7.11 5.46 12.77
C ASP A 134 -8.37 4.59 12.98
N ILE A 135 -8.76 4.35 14.24
CA ILE A 135 -10.04 3.69 14.57
C ILE A 135 -11.21 4.59 14.17
N ALA A 136 -11.21 5.87 14.57
CA ALA A 136 -12.21 6.85 14.18
C ALA A 136 -12.37 6.96 12.66
N TRP A 137 -11.26 6.94 11.91
CA TRP A 137 -11.29 6.92 10.45
C TRP A 137 -11.99 5.67 9.89
N LYS A 138 -11.67 4.47 10.40
CA LYS A 138 -12.30 3.20 10.01
C LYS A 138 -13.79 3.16 10.32
N GLU A 139 -14.18 3.70 11.49
CA GLU A 139 -15.57 3.86 11.90
C GLU A 139 -16.31 5.00 11.17
N THR A 140 -15.65 5.74 10.27
CA THR A 140 -16.23 6.93 9.60
C THR A 140 -16.66 8.03 10.60
N ASP A 141 -15.98 8.11 11.75
CA ASP A 141 -16.23 9.11 12.78
C ASP A 141 -15.50 10.43 12.49
N THR A 142 -16.10 11.22 11.59
CA THR A 142 -15.51 12.50 11.17
C THR A 142 -15.40 13.53 12.30
N ALA A 143 -16.19 13.43 13.37
CA ALA A 143 -16.10 14.31 14.53
C ALA A 143 -14.88 13.96 15.40
N GLN A 144 -14.71 12.68 15.75
CA GLN A 144 -13.55 12.21 16.51
C GLN A 144 -12.24 12.48 15.75
N VAL A 145 -12.19 12.22 14.44
CA VAL A 145 -11.01 12.56 13.62
C VAL A 145 -10.68 14.05 13.71
N ARG A 146 -11.67 14.95 13.58
CA ARG A 146 -11.44 16.41 13.68
C ARG A 146 -10.91 16.83 15.05
N TRP A 147 -11.46 16.28 16.14
CA TRP A 147 -11.00 16.61 17.50
C TRP A 147 -9.57 16.12 17.76
N ILE A 148 -9.26 14.89 17.33
CA ILE A 148 -7.93 14.29 17.43
C ILE A 148 -6.91 15.08 16.59
N THR A 149 -7.23 15.41 15.33
CA THR A 149 -6.41 16.27 14.47
C THR A 149 -6.16 17.62 15.13
N LYS A 150 -7.19 18.31 15.63
CA LYS A 150 -7.03 19.61 16.31
C LYS A 150 -6.09 19.53 17.51
N ARG A 151 -6.08 18.41 18.25
CA ARG A 151 -5.12 18.20 19.34
C ARG A 151 -3.71 17.91 18.84
N LEU A 152 -3.54 17.11 17.78
CA LEU A 152 -2.25 16.89 17.12
C LEU A 152 -1.68 18.21 16.56
N ASP A 153 -2.51 19.07 15.98
CA ASP A 153 -2.12 20.41 15.49
C ASP A 153 -1.66 21.30 16.65
N ALA A 154 -2.39 21.29 17.77
CA ALA A 154 -2.04 22.06 18.96
C ALA A 154 -0.68 21.63 19.55
N ILE A 155 -0.32 20.34 19.49
CA ILE A 155 1.00 19.84 19.91
C ILE A 155 2.07 20.19 18.87
N LEU A 156 1.81 19.97 17.58
CA LEU A 156 2.73 20.25 16.49
C LEU A 156 3.14 21.73 16.46
N ASN A 157 2.17 22.65 16.55
CA ASN A 157 2.41 24.10 16.49
C ASN A 157 3.26 24.63 17.65
N GLN A 158 3.35 23.92 18.77
CA GLN A 158 4.25 24.28 19.89
C GLN A 158 5.71 23.84 19.65
N ILE A 159 5.98 22.97 18.67
CA ILE A 159 7.28 22.36 18.39
C ILE A 159 7.85 22.85 17.04
N LEU A 160 6.96 23.01 16.07
CA LEU A 160 7.18 23.53 14.72
C LEU A 160 6.09 24.57 14.42
N PRO A 161 6.19 25.79 14.99
CA PRO A 161 5.23 26.85 14.67
C PRO A 161 5.16 27.09 13.16
N PRO A 162 4.00 27.50 12.61
CA PRO A 162 3.93 27.92 11.22
C PRO A 162 4.89 29.09 10.98
N PRO A 163 5.46 29.22 9.78
CA PRO A 163 6.24 30.41 9.43
C PRO A 163 5.37 31.65 9.69
N ALA A 164 5.96 32.68 10.31
CA ALA A 164 5.25 33.92 10.58
C ALA A 164 4.65 34.45 9.26
N PRO A 165 3.37 34.89 9.26
CA PRO A 165 2.77 35.42 8.04
C PRO A 165 3.66 36.55 7.54
N SER A 166 4.15 36.42 6.31
CA SER A 166 4.95 37.46 5.67
C SER A 166 4.20 38.77 5.82
N THR A 167 4.82 39.76 6.46
CA THR A 167 4.20 41.07 6.65
C THR A 167 4.01 41.71 5.28
N VAL A 168 2.84 41.50 4.70
CA VAL A 168 2.36 42.27 3.56
C VAL A 168 2.22 43.69 4.10
N THR A 169 3.26 44.50 3.87
CA THR A 169 3.21 45.93 4.15
C THR A 169 1.96 46.46 3.45
N PRO A 170 1.00 47.07 4.18
CA PRO A 170 -0.24 47.51 3.56
C PRO A 170 0.13 48.53 2.48
N THR A 171 -0.16 48.15 1.22
CA THR A 171 -0.01 49.07 0.09
C THR A 171 -0.89 50.28 0.39
N PRO A 172 -0.36 51.52 0.35
CA PRO A 172 -1.12 52.69 0.75
C PRO A 172 -2.38 52.81 -0.12
N THR A 173 -3.54 52.79 0.55
CA THR A 173 -4.86 52.93 -0.09
C THR A 173 -4.88 54.20 -0.94
N PRO A 174 -5.31 54.14 -2.21
CA PRO A 174 -5.36 55.34 -3.05
C PRO A 174 -6.42 56.31 -2.51
N THR A 175 -5.99 57.54 -2.20
CA THR A 175 -6.88 58.63 -1.78
C THR A 175 -7.90 58.94 -2.88
N PRO A 176 -9.21 59.05 -2.59
CA PRO A 176 -10.20 59.38 -3.60
C PRO A 176 -9.98 60.82 -4.10
N THR A 177 -9.74 60.96 -5.40
CA THR A 177 -9.65 62.27 -6.07
C THR A 177 -11.06 62.70 -6.52
N PRO A 178 -11.50 63.94 -6.28
CA PRO A 178 -12.86 64.37 -6.61
C PRO A 178 -13.12 64.46 -8.11
N THR A 179 -14.39 64.27 -8.46
CA THR A 179 -14.94 64.16 -9.82
C THR A 179 -14.86 65.49 -10.58
N ASN A 180 -14.62 65.44 -11.89
CA ASN A 180 -14.87 66.55 -12.81
C ASN A 180 -15.74 66.04 -13.99
N PRO A 181 -16.89 66.68 -14.34
CA PRO A 181 -17.87 66.09 -15.24
C PRO A 181 -17.64 66.48 -16.70
N GLY A 182 -17.83 65.55 -17.65
CA GLY A 182 -17.90 65.93 -19.06
C GLY A 182 -17.62 64.86 -20.12
N LYS A 183 -18.50 63.85 -20.26
CA LYS A 183 -19.04 63.44 -21.58
C LYS A 183 -20.19 62.43 -21.47
N ILE A 184 -21.13 62.56 -22.40
CA ILE A 184 -22.41 61.83 -22.50
C ILE A 184 -22.19 60.48 -23.25
N PRO A 185 -22.98 59.42 -22.99
CA PRO A 185 -22.64 58.05 -23.36
C PRO A 185 -23.21 57.60 -24.71
N VAL A 186 -22.71 56.46 -25.23
CA VAL A 186 -23.36 55.67 -26.29
C VAL A 186 -23.36 54.19 -25.89
N THR A 187 -24.46 53.51 -26.24
CA THR A 187 -24.93 52.18 -25.79
C THR A 187 -24.35 50.98 -26.57
N PRO A 188 -24.57 49.72 -26.11
CA PRO A 188 -23.81 48.54 -26.57
C PRO A 188 -24.52 47.59 -27.58
N SER A 189 -23.74 46.62 -28.09
CA SER A 189 -24.17 45.34 -28.74
C SER A 189 -24.71 45.43 -30.20
N PRO A 190 -24.51 44.41 -31.10
CA PRO A 190 -24.75 42.97 -30.88
C PRO A 190 -23.68 41.98 -31.43
N GLN A 191 -24.06 40.72 -31.67
CA GLN A 191 -23.22 39.49 -31.70
C GLN A 191 -23.09 38.85 -33.14
N PRO A 192 -22.86 37.52 -33.36
CA PRO A 192 -21.84 36.91 -34.27
C PRO A 192 -22.41 36.55 -35.70
N PRO A 193 -21.78 35.82 -36.68
CA PRO A 193 -20.94 34.59 -36.54
C PRO A 193 -19.88 34.19 -37.65
N ALA A 194 -19.28 33.00 -37.44
CA ALA A 194 -18.93 31.93 -38.42
C ALA A 194 -17.70 31.96 -39.38
N SER A 195 -16.90 30.88 -39.27
CA SER A 195 -16.31 30.01 -40.33
C SER A 195 -15.16 30.48 -41.27
N GLY A 196 -14.20 29.56 -41.57
CA GLY A 196 -13.45 29.62 -42.86
C GLY A 196 -11.98 29.12 -42.99
N THR A 197 -11.70 27.82 -42.82
CA THR A 197 -10.80 26.98 -43.66
C THR A 197 -9.41 27.43 -44.23
N THR A 198 -8.34 26.72 -43.81
CA THR A 198 -7.23 26.10 -44.64
C THR A 198 -6.09 27.00 -45.25
N PRO A 199 -5.03 26.47 -45.91
CA PRO A 199 -3.88 25.78 -45.27
C PRO A 199 -2.47 26.13 -45.85
N ASN A 200 -1.37 25.76 -45.14
CA ASN A 200 -0.04 25.41 -45.72
C ASN A 200 0.83 24.73 -44.63
N GLN A 201 1.45 23.56 -44.86
CA GLN A 201 2.80 23.33 -45.43
C GLN A 201 3.95 24.02 -44.66
N SER A 202 5.14 23.43 -44.47
CA SER A 202 5.69 22.07 -44.65
C SER A 202 7.13 22.09 -44.09
N SER A 203 7.65 20.99 -43.53
CA SER A 203 9.07 20.54 -43.62
C SER A 203 9.44 19.54 -42.52
N SER A 204 9.67 18.29 -42.91
CA SER A 204 10.36 17.26 -42.11
C SER A 204 11.78 17.06 -42.66
N PRO A 205 12.78 16.70 -41.83
CA PRO A 205 14.04 16.15 -42.30
C PRO A 205 14.02 14.62 -42.33
N GLN A 206 14.42 14.01 -43.45
CA GLN A 206 14.72 12.57 -43.57
C GLN A 206 16.25 12.32 -43.69
N PRO A 207 16.72 11.07 -43.46
CA PRO A 207 18.14 10.76 -43.30
C PRO A 207 18.88 10.46 -44.63
N PRO A 208 20.22 10.44 -44.63
CA PRO A 208 21.01 10.04 -45.79
C PRO A 208 21.20 8.51 -45.91
N THR A 209 21.24 8.01 -47.14
CA THR A 209 21.61 6.63 -47.50
C THR A 209 22.59 6.62 -48.68
N MET A 210 23.69 5.86 -48.57
CA MET A 210 24.11 4.77 -49.49
C MET A 210 25.62 4.46 -49.39
N GLY A 211 25.97 3.18 -49.56
CA GLY A 211 27.36 2.70 -49.64
C GLY A 211 27.43 1.17 -49.67
N ASN A 212 27.47 0.57 -50.86
CA ASN A 212 27.40 -0.89 -51.08
C ASN A 212 28.71 -1.65 -50.78
N ALA A 213 28.58 -2.91 -50.36
CA ALA A 213 29.52 -4.00 -50.70
C ALA A 213 28.80 -5.37 -50.70
N GLN A 214 29.27 -6.33 -51.51
CA GLN A 214 28.52 -7.53 -51.90
C GLN A 214 28.98 -8.84 -51.20
N SER A 215 28.00 -9.73 -51.00
CA SER A 215 28.02 -11.19 -51.20
C SER A 215 29.33 -12.00 -51.16
N ALA A 216 29.37 -12.99 -50.28
CA ALA A 216 29.87 -14.34 -50.58
C ALA A 216 29.24 -15.40 -49.64
N ALA A 217 28.88 -16.57 -50.16
CA ALA A 217 28.32 -17.69 -49.39
C ALA A 217 29.07 -18.99 -49.71
N ILE A 218 29.47 -19.76 -48.69
CA ILE A 218 29.93 -21.16 -48.83
C ILE A 218 29.31 -22.00 -47.69
N ARG A 219 29.09 -23.28 -47.98
CA ARG A 219 28.21 -24.22 -47.27
C ARG A 219 28.93 -25.08 -46.21
N SER A 220 28.14 -25.61 -45.26
CA SER A 220 28.15 -26.99 -44.72
C SER A 220 29.48 -27.73 -44.45
N ASN A 221 29.69 -28.23 -43.22
CA ASN A 221 29.37 -29.63 -42.86
C ASN A 221 29.67 -30.05 -41.40
N SER A 222 28.85 -31.00 -40.91
CA SER A 222 29.11 -32.11 -39.95
C SER A 222 29.98 -31.93 -38.68
N SER A 223 29.36 -32.21 -37.52
CA SER A 223 29.96 -32.79 -36.30
C SER A 223 30.30 -34.30 -36.49
N PRO A 224 30.71 -35.13 -35.48
CA PRO A 224 31.02 -34.87 -34.05
C PRO A 224 32.28 -35.61 -33.50
N SER A 225 32.40 -35.70 -32.16
CA SER A 225 33.23 -36.63 -31.34
C SER A 225 34.75 -36.35 -31.27
N SER A 226 35.50 -36.76 -30.23
CA SER A 226 35.22 -36.99 -28.79
C SER A 226 36.56 -37.14 -28.03
N SER A 227 36.51 -37.25 -26.69
CA SER A 227 37.56 -37.84 -25.82
C SER A 227 38.96 -37.20 -25.75
N ALA A 228 39.26 -36.65 -24.56
CA ALA A 228 40.60 -36.49 -23.98
C ALA A 228 41.15 -37.88 -23.49
N PRO A 229 42.26 -38.05 -22.71
CA PRO A 229 43.12 -37.06 -22.02
C PRO A 229 44.65 -37.39 -21.97
N VAL A 230 45.38 -36.86 -20.96
CA VAL A 230 46.71 -37.28 -20.41
C VAL A 230 47.93 -36.58 -21.09
N ASN A 231 48.87 -35.85 -20.45
CA ASN A 231 49.43 -35.99 -19.10
C ASN A 231 50.19 -34.75 -18.54
N SER A 232 50.28 -34.68 -17.20
CA SER A 232 51.39 -34.22 -16.32
C SER A 232 52.46 -33.17 -16.73
N ALA A 233 52.61 -32.15 -15.88
CA ALA A 233 53.92 -31.73 -15.32
C ALA A 233 53.73 -31.07 -13.93
N GLN A 234 54.56 -31.44 -12.95
CA GLN A 234 54.62 -30.85 -11.59
C GLN A 234 55.83 -29.90 -11.45
N ILE A 235 56.02 -29.35 -10.23
CA ILE A 235 57.25 -28.71 -9.69
C ILE A 235 57.34 -27.21 -10.09
N ARG A 236 57.55 -26.21 -9.20
CA ARG A 236 58.31 -26.19 -7.92
C ARG A 236 57.75 -25.20 -6.86
N THR A 237 58.18 -25.41 -5.62
CA THR A 237 57.92 -24.68 -4.36
C THR A 237 58.58 -23.30 -4.22
N ASN A 238 58.04 -22.44 -3.31
CA ASN A 238 58.70 -21.67 -2.21
C ASN A 238 57.74 -20.56 -1.72
N GLN A 239 57.15 -20.58 -0.51
CA GLN A 239 57.67 -20.30 0.86
C GLN A 239 58.15 -18.86 1.17
N SER A 240 57.29 -18.08 1.84
CA SER A 240 57.52 -17.10 2.94
C SER A 240 56.37 -16.06 2.97
N GLY A 241 55.87 -15.57 4.10
CA GLY A 241 56.11 -15.91 5.51
C GLY A 241 54.98 -15.34 6.37
N SER A 242 54.65 -15.96 7.50
CA SER A 242 53.53 -15.56 8.37
C SER A 242 53.98 -14.73 9.57
N ILE A 243 53.20 -13.72 9.95
CA ILE A 243 53.10 -13.29 11.36
C ILE A 243 51.62 -13.26 11.74
N ARG A 244 51.23 -14.14 12.66
CA ARG A 244 50.01 -14.06 13.47
C ARG A 244 50.40 -14.39 14.90
N VAL A 245 49.82 -13.68 15.86
CA VAL A 245 49.81 -14.06 17.28
C VAL A 245 48.43 -14.62 17.62
N ASN A 246 48.41 -15.55 18.58
CA ASN A 246 47.34 -16.54 18.79
C ASN A 246 46.04 -15.99 19.38
N SER A 247 44.93 -16.66 19.07
CA SER A 247 44.07 -17.24 20.11
C SER A 247 43.39 -18.53 19.63
N SER A 248 43.68 -19.61 20.36
CA SER A 248 43.08 -20.95 20.38
C SER A 248 41.63 -20.92 20.91
N SER A 249 40.76 -21.94 20.77
CA SER A 249 40.79 -23.23 20.06
C SER A 249 39.39 -23.86 20.01
N SER A 250 39.18 -24.68 18.98
CA SER A 250 38.32 -25.89 18.84
C SER A 250 37.99 -26.68 20.13
N SER A 251 37.04 -27.63 20.20
CA SER A 251 36.43 -28.57 19.21
C SER A 251 35.06 -29.10 19.72
N ASN A 252 34.00 -29.35 18.94
CA ASN A 252 33.74 -30.28 17.83
C ASN A 252 33.41 -31.77 18.19
N ALA A 253 32.12 -32.14 18.07
CA ALA A 253 31.56 -33.41 17.52
C ALA A 253 31.84 -34.75 18.28
N PRO A 254 31.22 -35.93 17.94
CA PRO A 254 30.42 -36.30 16.74
C PRO A 254 29.21 -37.28 16.91
N SER A 255 28.65 -37.72 15.76
CA SER A 255 27.81 -38.95 15.51
C SER A 255 26.32 -38.94 15.93
N GLY A 256 25.38 -39.62 15.26
CA GLY A 256 25.39 -40.33 13.96
C GLY A 256 24.35 -41.48 13.85
N ALA A 257 23.54 -41.53 12.76
CA ALA A 257 22.67 -42.65 12.30
C ALA A 257 21.45 -43.05 13.20
N VAL A 258 20.40 -43.83 12.81
CA VAL A 258 19.68 -44.24 11.56
C VAL A 258 18.37 -44.97 12.00
N GLN A 259 17.28 -45.00 11.18
CA GLN A 259 16.05 -45.84 11.35
C GLN A 259 15.15 -45.55 12.60
N SER A 260 13.87 -45.98 12.71
CA SER A 260 12.78 -46.30 11.77
C SER A 260 11.42 -46.49 12.52
N SER A 261 10.31 -46.61 11.78
CA SER A 261 9.03 -47.26 12.15
C SER A 261 7.99 -46.56 13.09
N SER A 262 6.72 -46.62 12.64
CA SER A 262 5.42 -46.83 13.37
C SER A 262 5.27 -46.40 14.85
N SER A 263 4.19 -45.77 15.32
CA SER A 263 2.76 -46.11 15.09
C SER A 263 1.80 -44.98 15.53
N GLN A 264 0.56 -44.97 15.02
CA GLN A 264 -0.61 -44.32 15.66
C GLN A 264 -1.23 -45.27 16.73
N PRO A 265 -2.40 -44.97 17.34
CA PRO A 265 -2.72 -43.86 18.25
C PRO A 265 -3.29 -44.39 19.60
N SER A 266 -3.51 -43.53 20.61
CA SER A 266 -4.33 -43.91 21.79
C SER A 266 -5.11 -42.73 22.38
N ARG A 267 -6.38 -43.00 22.73
CA ARG A 267 -7.36 -42.09 23.34
C ARG A 267 -7.37 -42.25 24.88
N SER A 268 -8.07 -41.29 25.52
CA SER A 268 -8.69 -41.40 26.87
C SER A 268 -7.72 -41.10 28.03
N GLN A 269 -8.16 -40.58 29.19
CA GLN A 269 -9.52 -40.46 29.75
C GLN A 269 -9.76 -39.08 30.40
N ALA A 270 -11.05 -38.74 30.62
CA ALA A 270 -11.48 -37.71 31.56
C ALA A 270 -11.93 -38.38 32.88
N ILE A 271 -11.76 -37.70 34.01
CA ILE A 271 -12.40 -38.06 35.29
C ILE A 271 -13.01 -36.81 35.93
N THR A 272 -14.22 -36.96 36.47
CA THR A 272 -15.03 -35.93 37.13
C THR A 272 -15.50 -36.46 38.48
N VAL A 273 -15.29 -35.70 39.57
CA VAL A 273 -16.05 -35.76 40.84
C VAL A 273 -15.99 -34.34 41.44
N GLN A 274 -17.02 -33.52 41.71
CA GLN A 274 -18.36 -33.58 42.35
C GLN A 274 -18.40 -32.90 43.74
N SER A 275 -19.08 -31.74 43.78
CA SER A 275 -19.98 -31.20 44.83
C SER A 275 -19.70 -31.34 46.35
N GLY A 276 -19.85 -30.23 47.08
CA GLY A 276 -20.18 -30.18 48.51
C GLY A 276 -20.67 -28.79 48.95
N SER A 277 -21.86 -28.71 49.57
CA SER A 277 -22.56 -27.45 49.89
C SER A 277 -23.07 -27.43 51.34
N VAL A 278 -22.75 -26.40 52.13
CA VAL A 278 -23.39 -26.14 53.44
C VAL A 278 -23.51 -24.63 53.73
N GLN A 279 -24.72 -24.21 54.12
CA GLN A 279 -25.10 -23.06 54.96
C GLN A 279 -26.00 -23.65 56.10
N PRO A 280 -26.46 -22.93 57.14
CA PRO A 280 -26.44 -21.48 57.40
C PRO A 280 -26.03 -21.08 58.85
N ASN A 281 -26.12 -19.79 59.21
CA ASN A 281 -26.89 -19.42 60.42
C ASN A 281 -27.41 -17.96 60.40
N LEU A 282 -28.47 -17.69 61.16
CA LEU A 282 -29.22 -16.41 61.19
C LEU A 282 -28.84 -15.50 62.37
N ALA A 283 -29.10 -14.21 62.22
CA ALA A 283 -29.64 -13.35 63.29
C ALA A 283 -30.58 -12.29 62.68
N GLN A 284 -31.76 -12.08 63.28
CA GLN A 284 -32.78 -11.12 62.85
C GLN A 284 -32.91 -9.95 63.84
N ALA A 285 -33.21 -8.75 63.33
CA ALA A 285 -34.14 -7.72 63.85
C ALA A 285 -33.85 -6.38 63.14
N GLY A 286 -34.80 -5.57 62.67
CA GLY A 286 -36.25 -5.70 62.53
C GLY A 286 -36.84 -4.44 61.84
N THR A 287 -38.05 -4.53 61.28
CA THR A 287 -39.10 -3.49 61.16
C THR A 287 -38.70 -1.98 61.17
N THR A 288 -39.18 -1.07 60.30
CA THR A 288 -40.50 -0.99 59.62
C THR A 288 -40.57 0.16 58.59
N ALA A 289 -41.63 0.14 57.76
CA ALA A 289 -42.32 1.30 57.13
C ALA A 289 -41.68 2.08 55.95
N THR A 290 -42.23 1.82 54.76
CA THR A 290 -42.54 2.83 53.71
C THR A 290 -43.72 3.72 54.18
N PRO A 291 -43.86 4.98 53.72
CA PRO A 291 -44.57 5.21 52.45
C PRO A 291 -44.16 6.41 51.57
N THR A 292 -44.56 6.28 50.31
CA THR A 292 -44.91 7.25 49.24
C THR A 292 -45.07 8.74 49.61
N ASN A 293 -44.53 9.66 48.78
CA ASN A 293 -45.26 10.77 48.13
C ASN A 293 -44.41 11.68 47.21
N GLN A 294 -44.98 12.07 46.06
CA GLN A 294 -44.70 13.31 45.30
C GLN A 294 -45.85 14.32 45.59
N PRO A 295 -45.81 15.57 45.08
CA PRO A 295 -44.77 16.60 45.15
C PRO A 295 -45.31 17.83 45.92
N PRO A 296 -44.70 19.03 45.84
CA PRO A 296 -45.37 20.05 45.02
C PRO A 296 -44.42 21.02 44.26
N ALA A 297 -44.98 21.75 43.29
CA ALA A 297 -44.30 22.81 42.56
C ALA A 297 -44.57 24.19 43.16
N THR A 298 -43.58 25.11 43.12
CA THR A 298 -43.85 26.56 43.15
C THR A 298 -42.72 27.41 42.57
N THR A 299 -43.07 28.22 41.56
CA THR A 299 -42.57 29.57 41.21
C THR A 299 -41.07 29.90 41.08
N ILE A 300 -40.73 30.33 39.86
CA ILE A 300 -39.59 31.18 39.48
C ILE A 300 -39.82 32.63 39.96
N PRO A 301 -38.76 33.39 40.29
CA PRO A 301 -38.66 34.77 39.81
C PRO A 301 -37.43 34.99 38.93
N ASN A 302 -37.66 35.61 37.78
CA ASN A 302 -36.68 35.86 36.73
C ASN A 302 -35.81 37.08 37.06
N ARG A 303 -34.48 37.00 36.90
CA ARG A 303 -33.60 38.19 36.99
C ARG A 303 -32.45 38.11 36.00
N ASN A 304 -32.60 38.83 34.89
CA ASN A 304 -31.54 39.04 33.90
C ASN A 304 -30.28 39.60 34.56
N ILE A 305 -29.13 38.97 34.29
CA ILE A 305 -27.79 39.52 34.51
C ILE A 305 -27.03 39.33 33.18
N PRO A 306 -26.27 40.33 32.67
CA PRO A 306 -25.60 40.21 31.38
C PRO A 306 -24.55 39.10 31.35
N VAL A 307 -24.45 38.40 30.22
CA VAL A 307 -23.39 37.42 29.97
C VAL A 307 -22.07 38.16 29.73
N THR A 308 -21.27 38.32 30.79
CA THR A 308 -19.83 38.56 30.65
C THR A 308 -19.12 37.22 30.76
N SER A 309 -18.60 36.72 29.63
CA SER A 309 -17.86 35.46 29.55
C SER A 309 -16.64 35.48 30.49
N PRO A 310 -16.56 34.63 31.52
CA PRO A 310 -15.33 34.49 32.29
C PRO A 310 -14.33 33.68 31.46
N THR A 311 -13.24 34.33 31.05
CA THR A 311 -12.07 33.67 30.46
C THR A 311 -11.60 32.54 31.39
N PRO A 312 -11.42 31.29 30.92
CA PRO A 312 -10.93 30.21 31.76
C PRO A 312 -9.42 30.35 31.99
N THR A 313 -9.02 31.23 32.91
CA THR A 313 -7.67 31.27 33.47
C THR A 313 -7.53 30.16 34.52
N SER A 314 -7.27 28.94 34.05
CA SER A 314 -6.83 27.81 34.88
C SER A 314 -5.54 27.25 34.29
N SER A 315 -4.42 27.79 34.75
CA SER A 315 -3.08 27.54 34.23
C SER A 315 -2.53 26.18 34.70
N THR A 316 -2.77 25.11 33.93
CA THR A 316 -1.76 24.05 33.79
C THR A 316 -0.74 24.49 32.76
N THR A 317 0.27 25.22 33.22
CA THR A 317 1.37 25.72 32.39
C THR A 317 2.20 24.55 31.86
N THR A 318 1.84 24.00 30.71
CA THR A 318 2.80 23.29 29.87
C THR A 318 3.86 24.32 29.48
N PRO A 319 5.15 24.15 29.82
CA PRO A 319 6.18 25.06 29.34
C PRO A 319 6.18 25.04 27.81
N PRO A 320 6.51 26.15 27.14
CA PRO A 320 6.55 26.18 25.68
C PRO A 320 7.48 25.07 25.16
N LEU A 321 6.91 24.13 24.37
CA LEU A 321 7.60 22.93 23.88
C LEU A 321 8.72 23.23 22.86
N LEU A 322 8.99 24.51 22.61
CA LEU A 322 10.17 25.05 21.93
C LEU A 322 11.49 24.60 22.59
N ASN A 323 11.50 24.35 23.90
CA ASN A 323 12.70 24.06 24.69
C ASN A 323 12.93 22.55 24.96
N LEU A 324 12.37 21.66 24.14
CA LEU A 324 12.71 20.23 24.21
C LEU A 324 14.18 20.01 23.81
N ASP A 325 14.87 19.10 24.50
CA ASP A 325 16.20 18.68 24.06
C ASP A 325 16.14 18.03 22.66
N PRO A 326 17.22 18.07 21.86
CA PRO A 326 17.18 17.63 20.46
C PRO A 326 16.72 16.17 20.27
N ALA A 327 17.05 15.27 21.20
CA ALA A 327 16.68 13.85 21.10
C ALA A 327 15.19 13.65 21.43
N THR A 328 14.68 14.31 22.48
CA THR A 328 13.25 14.30 22.78
C THR A 328 12.44 14.96 21.67
N LYS A 329 12.92 16.07 21.09
CA LYS A 329 12.26 16.74 19.95
C LYS A 329 12.08 15.78 18.77
N ILE A 330 13.11 15.03 18.38
CA ILE A 330 13.00 14.01 17.31
C ILE A 330 11.95 12.96 17.68
N ARG A 331 12.00 12.37 18.88
CA ARG A 331 11.06 11.32 19.30
C ARG A 331 9.60 11.80 19.26
N VAL A 332 9.34 13.06 19.60
CA VAL A 332 8.00 13.65 19.53
C VAL A 332 7.60 13.91 18.08
N LEU A 333 8.51 14.38 17.21
CA LEU A 333 8.25 14.53 15.78
C LEU A 333 7.99 13.18 15.09
N GLU A 334 8.74 12.12 15.42
CA GLU A 334 8.51 10.77 14.90
C GLU A 334 7.12 10.25 15.29
N ALA A 335 6.72 10.44 16.55
CA ALA A 335 5.38 10.10 17.01
C ALA A 335 4.29 10.91 16.28
N LEU A 336 4.48 12.21 16.06
CA LEU A 336 3.55 13.05 15.31
C LEU A 336 3.45 12.59 13.85
N GLY A 337 4.58 12.30 13.17
CA GLY A 337 4.59 11.79 11.80
C GLY A 337 3.74 10.53 11.64
N ILE A 338 3.90 9.57 12.56
CA ILE A 338 3.09 8.34 12.61
C ILE A 338 1.61 8.66 12.87
N ALA A 339 1.31 9.55 13.82
CA ALA A 339 -0.07 9.94 14.12
C ALA A 339 -0.77 10.63 12.92
N TYR A 340 -0.07 11.48 12.17
CA TYR A 340 -0.61 12.11 10.96
C TYR A 340 -0.81 11.13 9.80
N GLN A 341 0.02 10.09 9.67
CA GLN A 341 -0.26 8.95 8.77
C GLN A 341 -1.53 8.20 9.19
N GLN A 342 -1.68 7.95 10.49
CA GLN A 342 -2.83 7.25 11.08
C GLN A 342 -4.15 8.04 10.90
N VAL A 343 -4.15 9.37 11.06
CA VAL A 343 -5.32 10.22 10.75
C VAL A 343 -5.46 10.61 9.27
N ARG A 344 -4.70 9.97 8.38
CA ARG A 344 -4.79 10.15 6.91
C ARG A 344 -4.54 11.59 6.43
N LEU A 345 -3.61 12.29 7.08
CA LEU A 345 -3.11 13.63 6.71
C LEU A 345 -1.64 13.56 6.23
N PRO A 346 -1.37 12.93 5.07
CA PRO A 346 -0.01 12.62 4.63
C PRO A 346 0.88 13.84 4.43
N GLN A 347 0.33 14.98 3.99
CA GLN A 347 1.12 16.19 3.72
C GLN A 347 1.74 16.77 5.00
N VAL A 348 1.05 16.66 6.14
CA VAL A 348 1.59 17.09 7.44
C VAL A 348 2.67 16.12 7.91
N ALA A 349 2.46 14.81 7.73
CA ALA A 349 3.46 13.79 8.01
C ALA A 349 4.73 13.98 7.15
N VAL A 350 4.60 14.25 5.84
CA VAL A 350 5.72 14.57 4.94
C VAL A 350 6.51 15.76 5.48
N ARG A 351 5.86 16.90 5.78
CA ARG A 351 6.53 18.09 6.35
C ARG A 351 7.30 17.77 7.64
N ILE A 352 6.77 16.89 8.50
CA ILE A 352 7.44 16.45 9.72
C ILE A 352 8.68 15.60 9.41
N TYR A 353 8.58 14.63 8.51
CA TYR A 353 9.72 13.80 8.11
C TYR A 353 10.78 14.59 7.33
N GLU A 354 10.40 15.61 6.56
CA GLU A 354 11.35 16.55 5.94
C GLU A 354 12.16 17.33 6.98
N GLN A 355 11.53 17.75 8.09
CA GLN A 355 12.24 18.40 9.21
C GLN A 355 13.19 17.43 9.92
N ILE A 356 12.77 16.18 10.16
CA ILE A 356 13.65 15.13 10.71
C ILE A 356 14.82 14.85 9.76
N LEU A 357 14.59 14.79 8.45
CA LEU A 357 15.63 14.57 7.44
C LEU A 357 16.62 15.74 7.36
N ALA A 358 16.14 16.98 7.43
CA ALA A 358 17.00 18.17 7.44
C ALA A 358 17.91 18.20 8.69
N ASP A 359 17.34 17.91 9.86
CA ASP A 359 18.04 17.82 11.14
C ASP A 359 19.08 16.67 11.15
N ALA A 360 18.71 15.49 10.62
CA ALA A 360 19.61 14.36 10.45
C ALA A 360 20.79 14.69 9.51
N ARG A 361 20.54 15.38 8.40
CA ARG A 361 21.57 15.90 7.49
C ARG A 361 22.50 16.90 8.18
N GLN A 362 21.96 17.83 8.97
CA GLN A 362 22.76 18.80 9.72
C GLN A 362 23.71 18.11 10.72
N ARG A 363 23.24 17.06 11.40
CA ARG A 363 24.07 16.27 12.34
C ARG A 363 24.93 15.19 11.67
N ARG A 364 24.77 14.96 10.36
CA ARG A 364 25.40 13.85 9.60
C ARG A 364 25.06 12.46 10.19
N ASP A 365 23.83 12.31 10.68
CA ASP A 365 23.29 11.02 11.14
C ASP A 365 22.82 10.19 9.94
N GLU A 366 23.76 9.48 9.32
CA GLU A 366 23.51 8.65 8.13
C GLU A 366 22.41 7.60 8.34
N ALA A 367 22.29 7.03 9.55
CA ALA A 367 21.26 6.04 9.86
C ALA A 367 19.86 6.67 9.93
N LYS A 368 19.75 7.87 10.51
CA LYS A 368 18.50 8.64 10.52
C LYS A 368 18.14 9.17 9.14
N ILE A 369 19.11 9.59 8.34
CA ILE A 369 18.89 9.99 6.94
C ILE A 369 18.28 8.84 6.14
N GLU A 370 18.91 7.65 6.16
CA GLU A 370 18.43 6.47 5.43
C GLU A 370 17.02 6.04 5.87
N SER A 371 16.79 5.89 7.17
CA SER A 371 15.47 5.50 7.69
C SER A 371 14.36 6.53 7.41
N THR A 372 14.69 7.84 7.41
CA THR A 372 13.71 8.90 7.10
C THR A 372 13.42 8.97 5.59
N LEU A 373 14.42 8.77 4.73
CA LEU A 373 14.22 8.67 3.27
C LEU A 373 13.36 7.46 2.90
N ILE A 374 13.57 6.29 3.54
CA ILE A 374 12.71 5.11 3.35
C ILE A 374 11.27 5.44 3.74
N THR A 375 11.08 6.10 4.88
CA THR A 375 9.75 6.49 5.39
C THR A 375 9.05 7.46 4.44
N LEU A 376 9.75 8.49 3.93
CA LEU A 376 9.22 9.43 2.94
C LEU A 376 8.88 8.74 1.62
N GLY A 377 9.77 7.91 1.09
CA GLY A 377 9.57 7.18 -0.16
C GLY A 377 8.36 6.24 -0.10
N GLN A 378 8.19 5.52 1.02
CA GLN A 378 7.03 4.66 1.26
C GLN A 378 5.75 5.46 1.47
N LEU A 379 5.80 6.57 2.22
CA LEU A 379 4.65 7.45 2.44
C LEU A 379 4.15 8.03 1.11
N HIS A 380 5.05 8.59 0.30
CA HIS A 380 4.71 9.10 -1.02
C HIS A 380 4.11 8.02 -1.94
N LEU A 381 4.66 6.80 -1.94
CA LEU A 381 4.08 5.66 -2.67
C LEU A 381 2.67 5.30 -2.22
N SER A 382 2.42 5.24 -0.90
CA SER A 382 1.09 4.92 -0.36
C SER A 382 0.01 5.94 -0.70
N TRP A 383 0.42 7.15 -1.15
CA TRP A 383 -0.44 8.23 -1.63
C TRP A 383 -0.16 8.60 -3.09
N PHE A 384 0.30 7.63 -3.89
CA PHE A 384 0.47 7.72 -5.36
C PHE A 384 1.33 8.90 -5.85
N SER A 385 2.17 9.46 -4.97
CA SER A 385 3.05 10.60 -5.24
C SER A 385 4.39 10.10 -5.80
N TYR A 386 4.39 9.68 -7.07
CA TYR A 386 5.50 8.91 -7.64
C TYR A 386 6.81 9.69 -7.76
N ASP A 387 6.83 10.95 -8.23
CA ASP A 387 8.09 11.69 -8.44
C ASP A 387 8.83 12.03 -7.12
N PRO A 388 8.14 12.45 -6.03
CA PRO A 388 8.77 12.55 -4.71
C PRO A 388 9.29 11.21 -4.18
N ALA A 389 8.55 10.11 -4.38
CA ALA A 389 9.02 8.77 -4.00
C ALA A 389 10.30 8.38 -4.77
N ALA A 390 10.31 8.58 -6.10
CA ALA A 390 11.47 8.33 -6.94
C ALA A 390 12.68 9.14 -6.50
N THR A 391 12.47 10.38 -6.04
CA THR A 391 13.54 11.25 -5.52
C THR A 391 14.15 10.68 -4.24
N ALA A 392 13.34 10.24 -3.27
CA ALA A 392 13.83 9.61 -2.05
C ALA A 392 14.59 8.30 -2.33
N PHE A 393 14.04 7.42 -3.18
CA PHE A 393 14.70 6.15 -3.52
C PHE A 393 15.95 6.31 -4.40
N ARG A 394 16.07 7.40 -5.16
CA ARG A 394 17.31 7.73 -5.90
C ARG A 394 18.44 8.14 -4.97
N GLU A 395 18.19 8.98 -3.97
CA GLU A 395 19.21 9.31 -2.96
C GLU A 395 19.65 8.07 -2.16
N LEU A 396 18.69 7.19 -1.83
CA LEU A 396 18.99 5.90 -1.18
C LEU A 396 19.87 4.99 -2.06
N LEU A 397 19.58 4.90 -3.37
CA LEU A 397 20.39 4.19 -4.35
C LEU A 397 21.81 4.75 -4.46
N ASP A 398 21.96 6.07 -4.51
CA ASP A 398 23.27 6.71 -4.60
C ASP A 398 24.10 6.47 -3.32
N ARG A 399 23.45 6.49 -2.14
CA ARG A 399 24.06 6.13 -0.85
C ARG A 399 24.43 4.65 -0.74
N SER A 400 23.62 3.72 -1.26
CA SER A 400 23.99 2.29 -1.25
C SER A 400 25.17 2.03 -2.20
N ARG A 401 25.17 2.66 -3.38
CA ARG A 401 26.30 2.62 -4.34
C ARG A 401 27.60 3.16 -3.76
N ALA A 402 27.57 4.32 -3.11
CA ALA A 402 28.75 4.91 -2.48
C ALA A 402 29.34 4.02 -1.36
N ARG A 403 28.51 3.24 -0.67
CA ARG A 403 28.92 2.25 0.33
C ARG A 403 29.32 0.89 -0.25
N GLY A 404 29.12 0.66 -1.55
CA GLY A 404 29.27 -0.66 -2.19
C GLY A 404 28.22 -1.68 -1.76
N ASP A 405 27.12 -1.25 -1.16
CA ASP A 405 26.09 -2.10 -0.57
C ASP A 405 25.12 -2.63 -1.64
N ARG A 406 25.50 -3.77 -2.23
CA ARG A 406 24.82 -4.37 -3.39
C ARG A 406 23.40 -4.89 -3.08
N PRO A 407 23.10 -5.52 -1.93
CA PRO A 407 21.71 -5.84 -1.56
C PRO A 407 20.78 -4.63 -1.55
N TYR A 408 21.21 -3.50 -1.00
CA TYR A 408 20.40 -2.28 -1.01
C TYR A 408 20.38 -1.59 -2.39
N GLU A 409 21.46 -1.66 -3.18
CA GLU A 409 21.43 -1.22 -4.59
C GLU A 409 20.35 -1.97 -5.40
N ILE A 410 20.27 -3.30 -5.26
CA ILE A 410 19.20 -4.12 -5.87
C ILE A 410 17.82 -3.69 -5.36
N LEU A 411 17.66 -3.48 -4.06
CA LEU A 411 16.38 -3.08 -3.46
C LEU A 411 15.87 -1.75 -4.03
N TYR A 412 16.72 -0.72 -4.03
CA TYR A 412 16.34 0.62 -4.45
C TYR A 412 16.16 0.72 -5.98
N LEU A 413 16.96 0.01 -6.79
CA LEU A 413 16.72 -0.12 -8.23
C LEU A 413 15.36 -0.79 -8.55
N ASN A 414 15.01 -1.87 -7.84
CA ASN A 414 13.70 -2.53 -8.01
C ASN A 414 12.55 -1.57 -7.66
N GLN A 415 12.71 -0.80 -6.59
CA GLN A 415 11.70 0.15 -6.16
C GLN A 415 11.53 1.31 -7.15
N LEU A 416 12.63 1.83 -7.71
CA LEU A 416 12.59 2.85 -8.76
C LEU A 416 11.91 2.34 -10.04
N ALA A 417 12.27 1.13 -10.49
CA ALA A 417 11.58 0.49 -11.61
C ALA A 417 10.06 0.35 -11.37
N TYR A 418 9.66 -0.09 -10.18
CA TYR A 418 8.25 -0.18 -9.79
C TYR A 418 7.56 1.20 -9.77
N ILE A 419 8.19 2.22 -9.19
CA ILE A 419 7.64 3.59 -9.12
C ILE A 419 7.35 4.11 -10.54
N HIS A 420 8.28 3.94 -11.48
CA HIS A 420 8.11 4.41 -12.85
C HIS A 420 7.05 3.59 -13.64
N GLU A 421 6.89 2.28 -13.39
CA GLU A 421 5.77 1.49 -13.94
C GLU A 421 4.40 1.96 -13.42
N GLN A 422 4.31 2.30 -12.13
CA GLN A 422 3.07 2.82 -11.56
C GLN A 422 2.76 4.23 -12.08
N ALA A 423 3.80 5.08 -12.24
CA ALA A 423 3.72 6.42 -12.82
C ALA A 423 3.42 6.46 -14.32
N LYS A 424 3.34 5.31 -15.00
CA LYS A 424 3.20 5.19 -16.47
C LYS A 424 4.34 5.87 -17.24
N GLN A 425 5.56 5.69 -16.74
CA GLN A 425 6.82 6.17 -17.32
C GLN A 425 7.69 4.96 -17.74
N PRO A 426 7.27 4.17 -18.76
CA PRO A 426 7.90 2.89 -19.10
C PRO A 426 9.37 3.00 -19.52
N GLU A 427 9.80 4.08 -20.19
CA GLU A 427 11.20 4.31 -20.54
C GLU A 427 12.11 4.40 -19.30
N ALA A 428 11.65 5.11 -18.25
CA ALA A 428 12.38 5.24 -17.00
C ALA A 428 12.41 3.91 -16.23
N ALA A 429 11.32 3.16 -16.24
CA ALA A 429 11.28 1.82 -15.66
C ALA A 429 12.29 0.87 -16.32
N ILE A 430 12.32 0.84 -17.65
CA ILE A 430 13.27 0.03 -18.44
C ILE A 430 14.72 0.40 -18.09
N ALA A 431 15.04 1.69 -17.96
CA ALA A 431 16.40 2.14 -17.62
C ALA A 431 16.88 1.62 -16.26
N TYR A 432 15.99 1.51 -15.26
CA TYR A 432 16.32 0.89 -13.96
C TYR A 432 16.33 -0.65 -14.01
N GLN A 433 15.48 -1.26 -14.83
CA GLN A 433 15.48 -2.71 -15.06
C GLN A 433 16.76 -3.19 -15.78
N GLN A 434 17.26 -2.42 -16.74
CA GLN A 434 18.54 -2.69 -17.41
C GLN A 434 19.73 -2.58 -16.44
N GLN A 435 19.72 -1.62 -15.52
CA GLN A 435 20.72 -1.53 -14.45
C GLN A 435 20.69 -2.75 -13.52
N LEU A 436 19.50 -3.27 -13.18
CA LEU A 436 19.37 -4.53 -12.43
C LEU A 436 19.94 -5.72 -13.20
N ILE A 437 19.60 -5.88 -14.49
CA ILE A 437 20.15 -6.95 -15.33
C ILE A 437 21.68 -6.87 -15.38
N ALA A 438 22.25 -5.70 -15.61
CA ALA A 438 23.69 -5.50 -15.61
C ALA A 438 24.35 -5.88 -14.27
N LEU A 439 23.73 -5.50 -13.14
CA LEU A 439 24.23 -5.84 -11.81
C LEU A 439 24.15 -7.36 -11.53
N TYR A 440 23.07 -8.02 -11.95
CA TYR A 440 22.92 -9.47 -11.83
C TYR A 440 23.91 -10.25 -12.71
N GLN A 441 24.17 -9.80 -13.94
CA GLN A 441 25.10 -10.44 -14.85
C GLN A 441 26.57 -10.23 -14.45
N THR A 442 26.96 -9.00 -14.13
CA THR A 442 28.38 -8.61 -14.02
C THR A 442 28.94 -8.67 -12.60
N VAL A 443 28.12 -8.40 -11.59
CA VAL A 443 28.56 -8.34 -10.17
C VAL A 443 28.10 -9.55 -9.38
N MET A 444 26.83 -9.94 -9.50
CA MET A 444 26.29 -11.08 -8.74
C MET A 444 26.54 -12.43 -9.40
N GLN A 445 26.68 -12.46 -10.73
CA GLN A 445 26.74 -13.67 -11.54
C GLN A 445 25.53 -14.62 -11.29
N ASP A 446 24.37 -14.06 -10.92
CA ASP A 446 23.13 -14.78 -10.68
C ASP A 446 22.12 -14.46 -11.80
N PRO A 447 21.92 -15.36 -12.77
CA PRO A 447 20.99 -15.12 -13.87
C PRO A 447 19.51 -15.30 -13.49
N LYS A 448 19.19 -15.87 -12.32
CA LYS A 448 17.80 -16.24 -11.94
C LYS A 448 16.81 -15.07 -11.93
N PRO A 449 17.18 -13.82 -11.58
CA PRO A 449 16.22 -12.71 -11.60
C PRO A 449 16.01 -12.12 -13.01
N ILE A 450 16.88 -12.44 -13.98
CA ILE A 450 16.90 -11.80 -15.30
C ILE A 450 15.64 -12.11 -16.14
N PRO A 451 15.11 -13.35 -16.19
CA PRO A 451 13.89 -13.62 -16.98
C PRO A 451 12.69 -12.78 -16.53
N ALA A 452 12.48 -12.62 -15.22
CA ALA A 452 11.41 -11.79 -14.69
C ALA A 452 11.58 -10.30 -15.05
N LEU A 453 12.81 -9.79 -15.07
CA LEU A 453 13.12 -8.44 -15.52
C LEU A 453 12.89 -8.28 -17.03
N GLN A 454 13.26 -9.27 -17.85
CA GLN A 454 13.00 -9.25 -19.29
C GLN A 454 11.51 -9.29 -19.63
N ILE A 455 10.68 -10.03 -18.88
CA ILE A 455 9.21 -9.99 -19.03
C ILE A 455 8.70 -8.57 -18.77
N ARG A 456 9.11 -7.93 -17.65
CA ARG A 456 8.69 -6.56 -17.32
C ARG A 456 9.18 -5.52 -18.33
N ILE A 457 10.39 -5.66 -18.87
CA ILE A 457 10.89 -4.81 -19.96
C ILE A 457 10.01 -5.00 -21.21
N GLY A 458 9.62 -6.25 -21.52
CA GLY A 458 8.69 -6.57 -22.60
C GLY A 458 7.30 -5.96 -22.42
N ASP A 459 6.73 -6.04 -21.22
CA ASP A 459 5.45 -5.41 -20.86
C ASP A 459 5.53 -3.87 -21.01
N ASN A 460 6.63 -3.26 -20.56
CA ASN A 460 6.88 -1.83 -20.73
C ASN A 460 7.00 -1.45 -22.23
N TYR A 461 7.75 -2.20 -23.04
CA TYR A 461 7.82 -1.99 -24.49
C TYR A 461 6.46 -2.15 -25.19
N TYR A 462 5.69 -3.15 -24.79
CA TYR A 462 4.34 -3.39 -25.31
C TYR A 462 3.40 -2.21 -24.98
N SER A 463 3.48 -1.66 -23.76
CA SER A 463 2.69 -0.49 -23.35
C SER A 463 2.99 0.77 -24.17
N MET A 464 4.21 0.89 -24.71
CA MET A 464 4.63 1.97 -25.62
C MET A 464 4.31 1.69 -27.11
N GLY A 465 3.70 0.55 -27.43
CA GLY A 465 3.50 0.11 -28.82
C GLY A 465 4.80 -0.28 -29.55
N ARG A 466 5.92 -0.46 -28.84
CA ARG A 466 7.21 -0.88 -29.41
C ARG A 466 7.28 -2.41 -29.53
N LEU A 467 6.40 -2.95 -30.37
CA LEU A 467 6.10 -4.39 -30.43
C LEU A 467 7.32 -5.27 -30.75
N ASP A 468 8.21 -4.83 -31.64
CA ASP A 468 9.43 -5.58 -31.98
C ASP A 468 10.39 -5.71 -30.79
N LEU A 469 10.48 -4.69 -29.94
CA LEU A 469 11.31 -4.71 -28.73
C LEU A 469 10.65 -5.55 -27.62
N ALA A 470 9.32 -5.54 -27.54
CA ALA A 470 8.57 -6.43 -26.66
C ALA A 470 8.78 -7.91 -27.07
N GLU A 471 8.69 -8.23 -28.36
CA GLU A 471 8.99 -9.56 -28.92
C GLU A 471 10.41 -10.02 -28.53
N GLN A 472 11.42 -9.17 -28.73
CA GLN A 472 12.81 -9.47 -28.35
C GLN A 472 12.97 -9.74 -26.84
N SER A 473 12.37 -8.91 -25.99
CA SER A 473 12.46 -9.09 -24.53
C SER A 473 11.76 -10.35 -24.03
N TYR A 474 10.57 -10.69 -24.54
CA TYR A 474 9.92 -11.96 -24.18
C TYR A 474 10.68 -13.18 -24.72
N GLN A 475 11.27 -13.10 -25.92
CA GLN A 475 12.14 -14.17 -26.45
C GLN A 475 13.37 -14.38 -25.57
N ALA A 476 14.04 -13.30 -25.16
CA ALA A 476 15.17 -13.36 -24.24
C ALA A 476 14.78 -13.93 -22.87
N ALA A 477 13.61 -13.55 -22.33
CA ALA A 477 13.08 -14.10 -21.08
C ALA A 477 12.87 -15.62 -21.16
N TYR A 478 12.23 -16.13 -22.23
CA TYR A 478 12.04 -17.56 -22.45
C TYR A 478 13.39 -18.30 -22.57
N GLN A 479 14.29 -17.81 -23.42
CA GLN A 479 15.60 -18.43 -23.67
C GLN A 479 16.46 -18.53 -22.41
N LEU A 480 16.34 -17.57 -21.48
CA LEU A 480 17.03 -17.59 -20.20
C LEU A 480 16.30 -18.44 -19.14
N ALA A 481 14.98 -18.37 -19.06
CA ALA A 481 14.19 -19.10 -18.05
C ALA A 481 14.26 -20.62 -18.22
N GLN A 482 14.27 -21.09 -19.47
CA GLN A 482 14.20 -22.52 -19.81
C GLN A 482 15.37 -23.35 -19.24
N PRO A 483 16.66 -23.02 -19.48
CA PRO A 483 17.78 -23.75 -18.88
C PRO A 483 17.91 -23.56 -17.37
N LEU A 484 17.31 -22.50 -16.80
CA LEU A 484 17.26 -22.25 -15.35
C LEU A 484 16.12 -23.01 -14.64
N LEU A 485 15.34 -23.81 -15.38
CA LEU A 485 14.13 -24.50 -14.91
C LEU A 485 13.08 -23.55 -14.28
N GLN A 486 13.08 -22.27 -14.68
CA GLN A 486 12.10 -21.28 -14.25
C GLN A 486 10.85 -21.36 -15.13
N LEU A 487 10.22 -22.53 -15.14
CA LEU A 487 9.16 -22.90 -16.09
C LEU A 487 7.95 -21.94 -16.06
N ALA A 488 7.66 -21.33 -14.90
CA ALA A 488 6.63 -20.29 -14.80
C ALA A 488 6.96 -19.02 -15.61
N HIS A 489 8.23 -18.57 -15.61
CA HIS A 489 8.66 -17.43 -16.43
C HIS A 489 8.80 -17.82 -17.91
N ALA A 490 9.22 -19.05 -18.20
CA ALA A 490 9.24 -19.58 -19.57
C ALA A 490 7.81 -19.61 -20.17
N SER A 491 6.83 -20.11 -19.41
CA SER A 491 5.42 -20.14 -19.80
C SER A 491 4.85 -18.72 -20.00
N ASP A 492 5.01 -17.81 -19.03
CA ASP A 492 4.50 -16.44 -19.16
C ASP A 492 5.10 -15.71 -20.39
N SER A 493 6.41 -15.85 -20.61
CA SER A 493 7.10 -15.29 -21.79
C SER A 493 6.50 -15.80 -23.11
N LEU A 494 6.21 -17.10 -23.20
CA LEU A 494 5.58 -17.69 -24.38
C LEU A 494 4.10 -17.28 -24.51
N GLN A 495 3.36 -17.16 -23.41
CA GLN A 495 1.98 -16.65 -23.44
C GLN A 495 1.93 -15.20 -23.92
N LYS A 496 2.84 -14.33 -23.47
CA LYS A 496 3.00 -12.95 -23.95
C LYS A 496 3.35 -12.91 -25.45
N LEU A 497 4.29 -13.75 -25.92
CA LEU A 497 4.63 -13.86 -27.34
C LEU A 497 3.45 -14.34 -28.20
N ALA A 498 2.71 -15.36 -27.76
CA ALA A 498 1.55 -15.85 -28.47
C ALA A 498 0.46 -14.77 -28.57
N ALA A 499 0.18 -14.05 -27.48
CA ALA A 499 -0.75 -12.93 -27.47
C ALA A 499 -0.31 -11.79 -28.41
N LEU A 500 0.98 -11.43 -28.41
CA LEU A 500 1.55 -10.44 -29.31
C LEU A 500 1.41 -10.86 -30.78
N TYR A 501 1.71 -12.11 -31.12
CA TYR A 501 1.56 -12.61 -32.49
C TYR A 501 0.10 -12.70 -32.92
N LEU A 502 -0.82 -13.10 -32.04
CA LEU A 502 -2.26 -13.11 -32.32
C LEU A 502 -2.80 -11.69 -32.58
N ALA A 503 -2.45 -10.72 -31.72
CA ALA A 503 -2.87 -9.33 -31.86
C ALA A 503 -2.40 -8.69 -33.18
N ASN A 504 -1.26 -9.15 -33.72
CA ASN A 504 -0.69 -8.69 -34.99
C ASN A 504 -0.97 -9.64 -36.17
N ASN A 505 -1.94 -10.56 -36.03
CA ASN A 505 -2.33 -11.53 -37.05
C ASN A 505 -1.19 -12.42 -37.61
N ARG A 506 -0.08 -12.57 -36.86
CA ARG A 506 1.08 -13.43 -37.18
C ARG A 506 0.79 -14.88 -36.76
N LEU A 507 -0.29 -15.45 -37.28
CA LEU A 507 -0.87 -16.71 -36.81
C LEU A 507 0.10 -17.91 -36.88
N ASP A 508 0.99 -18.01 -37.89
CA ASP A 508 2.01 -19.08 -37.94
C ASP A 508 3.07 -18.96 -36.83
N ALA A 509 3.39 -17.74 -36.42
CA ALA A 509 4.30 -17.50 -35.32
C ALA A 509 3.61 -17.84 -33.98
N ALA A 510 2.33 -17.48 -33.82
CA ALA A 510 1.53 -17.88 -32.67
C ALA A 510 1.42 -19.40 -32.52
N LEU A 511 1.15 -20.14 -33.61
CA LEU A 511 1.13 -21.61 -33.59
C LEU A 511 2.45 -22.21 -33.09
N ARG A 512 3.58 -21.78 -33.65
CA ARG A 512 4.91 -22.23 -33.19
C ARG A 512 5.18 -21.92 -31.72
N VAL A 513 4.73 -20.76 -31.22
CA VAL A 513 4.87 -20.41 -29.80
C VAL A 513 3.99 -21.31 -28.92
N TYR A 514 2.78 -21.66 -29.36
CA TYR A 514 1.95 -22.62 -28.63
C TYR A 514 2.55 -24.03 -28.60
N ASP A 515 3.24 -24.48 -29.66
CA ASP A 515 3.98 -25.75 -29.64
C ASP A 515 5.13 -25.73 -28.61
N PHE A 516 5.90 -24.62 -28.53
CA PHE A 516 6.89 -24.45 -27.46
C PHE A 516 6.24 -24.40 -26.07
N LEU A 517 5.10 -23.72 -25.92
CA LEU A 517 4.37 -23.61 -24.66
C LEU A 517 3.91 -24.98 -24.18
N ILE A 518 3.39 -25.84 -25.06
CA ILE A 518 3.03 -27.23 -24.73
C ILE A 518 4.21 -27.97 -24.12
N GLY A 519 5.41 -27.82 -24.69
CA GLY A 519 6.63 -28.44 -24.14
C GLY A 519 7.00 -27.93 -22.74
N VAL A 520 6.88 -26.63 -22.49
CA VAL A 520 7.14 -26.03 -21.16
C VAL A 520 6.09 -26.49 -20.14
N GLU A 521 4.80 -26.46 -20.50
CA GLU A 521 3.71 -26.84 -19.61
C GLU A 521 3.74 -28.35 -19.29
N GLN A 522 4.18 -29.19 -20.22
CA GLN A 522 4.45 -30.62 -19.97
C GLN A 522 5.57 -30.81 -18.95
N GLN A 523 6.69 -30.09 -19.08
CA GLN A 523 7.79 -30.12 -18.11
C GLN A 523 7.38 -29.58 -16.72
N ALA A 524 6.45 -28.63 -16.69
CA ALA A 524 5.87 -28.09 -15.47
C ALA A 524 4.78 -28.97 -14.84
N TYR A 525 4.43 -30.10 -15.48
CA TYR A 525 3.28 -30.95 -15.14
C TYR A 525 1.93 -30.20 -15.10
N ASN A 526 1.82 -29.10 -15.85
CA ASN A 526 0.62 -28.27 -15.92
C ASN A 526 -0.32 -28.75 -17.04
N THR A 527 -1.05 -29.83 -16.78
CA THR A 527 -2.00 -30.42 -17.75
C THR A 527 -3.08 -29.41 -18.20
N TYR A 528 -3.50 -28.49 -17.33
CA TYR A 528 -4.44 -27.42 -17.67
C TYR A 528 -3.83 -26.43 -18.68
N GLY A 529 -2.56 -26.07 -18.54
CA GLY A 529 -1.81 -25.24 -19.49
C GLY A 529 -1.70 -25.90 -20.87
N VAL A 530 -1.33 -27.18 -20.91
CA VAL A 530 -1.26 -27.95 -22.18
C VAL A 530 -2.62 -28.01 -22.88
N MET A 531 -3.69 -28.29 -22.12
CA MET A 531 -5.06 -28.31 -22.65
C MET A 531 -5.51 -26.93 -23.16
N ALA A 532 -5.15 -25.84 -22.47
CA ALA A 532 -5.45 -24.48 -22.90
C ALA A 532 -4.65 -24.06 -24.15
N ALA A 533 -3.41 -24.53 -24.31
CA ALA A 533 -2.64 -24.33 -25.53
C ALA A 533 -3.28 -25.03 -26.74
N TYR A 534 -3.77 -26.27 -26.58
CA TYR A 534 -4.53 -26.95 -27.64
C TYR A 534 -5.86 -26.27 -27.98
N ASP A 535 -6.57 -25.70 -26.99
CA ASP A 535 -7.75 -24.86 -27.21
C ASP A 535 -7.40 -23.66 -28.13
N LYS A 536 -6.27 -22.99 -27.85
CA LYS A 536 -5.80 -21.85 -28.65
C LYS A 536 -5.34 -22.22 -30.05
N ILE A 537 -4.60 -23.33 -30.21
CA ILE A 537 -4.23 -23.85 -31.53
C ILE A 537 -5.48 -24.17 -32.36
N GLY A 538 -6.49 -24.82 -31.75
CA GLY A 538 -7.76 -25.09 -32.40
C GLY A 538 -8.47 -23.81 -32.87
N GLN A 539 -8.56 -22.80 -32.00
CA GLN A 539 -9.14 -21.49 -32.33
C GLN A 539 -8.42 -20.80 -33.50
N ILE A 540 -7.09 -20.89 -33.60
CA ILE A 540 -6.32 -20.34 -34.73
C ILE A 540 -6.66 -21.07 -36.04
N TYR A 541 -6.77 -22.40 -36.02
CA TYR A 541 -7.14 -23.14 -37.22
C TYR A 541 -8.59 -22.87 -37.64
N ILE A 542 -9.52 -22.61 -36.70
CA ILE A 542 -10.87 -22.13 -37.02
C ILE A 542 -10.83 -20.78 -37.73
N SER A 543 -10.07 -19.79 -37.23
CA SER A 543 -10.02 -18.47 -37.88
C SER A 543 -9.40 -18.51 -39.29
N ARG A 544 -8.54 -19.51 -39.55
CA ARG A 544 -7.98 -19.83 -40.87
C ARG A 544 -8.88 -20.68 -41.77
N LYS A 545 -10.03 -21.16 -41.28
CA LYS A 545 -10.90 -22.15 -41.94
C LYS A 545 -10.21 -23.51 -42.21
N GLU A 546 -9.14 -23.80 -41.48
CA GLU A 546 -8.39 -25.06 -41.48
C GLU A 546 -9.06 -26.09 -40.55
N TYR A 547 -10.34 -26.39 -40.80
CA TYR A 547 -11.18 -27.18 -39.88
C TYR A 547 -10.63 -28.58 -39.52
N PRO A 548 -9.97 -29.35 -40.41
CA PRO A 548 -9.38 -30.64 -40.03
C PRO A 548 -8.28 -30.49 -38.97
N GLN A 549 -7.41 -29.49 -39.12
CA GLN A 549 -6.35 -29.15 -38.16
C GLN A 549 -6.94 -28.68 -36.83
N ALA A 550 -8.01 -27.87 -36.86
CA ALA A 550 -8.73 -27.45 -35.67
C ALA A 550 -9.30 -28.63 -34.88
N ILE A 551 -9.94 -29.59 -35.57
CA ILE A 551 -10.48 -30.81 -34.96
C ILE A 551 -9.37 -31.65 -34.31
N LEU A 552 -8.20 -31.78 -34.94
CA LEU A 552 -7.06 -32.50 -34.36
C LEU A 552 -6.55 -31.84 -33.07
N ALA A 553 -6.45 -30.51 -33.05
CA ALA A 553 -6.06 -29.76 -31.85
C ALA A 553 -7.10 -29.90 -30.72
N PHE A 554 -8.38 -29.70 -31.02
CA PHE A 554 -9.45 -29.87 -30.03
C PHE A 554 -9.59 -31.30 -29.52
N ARG A 555 -9.28 -32.33 -30.32
CA ARG A 555 -9.23 -33.73 -29.84
C ARG A 555 -8.12 -33.93 -28.81
N ARG A 556 -6.92 -33.42 -29.04
CA ARG A 556 -5.83 -33.46 -28.04
C ARG A 556 -6.23 -32.72 -26.75
N GLY A 557 -6.95 -31.60 -26.87
CA GLY A 557 -7.58 -30.91 -25.73
C GLY A 557 -8.62 -31.76 -25.01
N LEU A 558 -9.51 -32.45 -25.75
CA LEU A 558 -10.55 -33.33 -25.21
C LEU A 558 -9.99 -34.53 -24.45
N ASP A 559 -8.90 -35.12 -24.92
CA ASP A 559 -8.28 -36.27 -24.25
C ASP A 559 -7.72 -35.87 -22.87
N LEU A 560 -7.16 -34.66 -22.76
CA LEU A 560 -6.74 -34.08 -21.47
C LEU A 560 -7.94 -33.65 -20.62
N ALA A 561 -8.97 -33.07 -21.22
CA ALA A 561 -10.23 -32.70 -20.56
C ALA A 561 -10.89 -33.90 -19.87
N ARG A 562 -10.88 -35.08 -20.52
CA ARG A 562 -11.36 -36.36 -19.97
C ARG A 562 -10.52 -36.88 -18.81
N GLN A 563 -9.19 -36.79 -18.92
CA GLN A 563 -8.29 -37.15 -17.82
C GLN A 563 -8.53 -36.27 -16.58
N LEU A 564 -8.79 -34.97 -16.81
CA LEU A 564 -9.06 -33.98 -15.76
C LEU A 564 -10.53 -33.93 -15.29
N LYS A 565 -11.46 -34.58 -16.01
CA LYS A 565 -12.92 -34.45 -15.84
C LYS A 565 -13.40 -32.99 -15.88
N TYR A 566 -12.85 -32.21 -16.81
CA TYR A 566 -13.02 -30.76 -16.88
C TYR A 566 -13.12 -30.26 -18.33
N ARG A 567 -14.18 -29.50 -18.66
CA ARG A 567 -14.47 -28.94 -20.00
C ARG A 567 -14.64 -29.98 -21.14
N GLU A 568 -15.01 -31.23 -20.84
CA GLU A 568 -15.26 -32.26 -21.87
C GLU A 568 -16.32 -31.84 -22.89
N ASP A 569 -17.45 -31.32 -22.43
CA ASP A 569 -18.54 -30.84 -23.31
C ASP A 569 -18.11 -29.66 -24.19
N TYR A 570 -17.26 -28.78 -23.67
CA TYR A 570 -16.72 -27.65 -24.43
C TYR A 570 -15.90 -28.12 -25.62
N PHE A 571 -14.92 -29.01 -25.40
CA PHE A 571 -14.10 -29.52 -26.51
C PHE A 571 -14.91 -30.37 -27.48
N THR A 572 -15.88 -31.14 -26.97
CA THR A 572 -16.82 -31.91 -27.81
C THR A 572 -17.64 -30.97 -28.71
N GLY A 573 -18.17 -29.87 -28.16
CA GLY A 573 -18.88 -28.84 -28.91
C GLY A 573 -18.00 -28.14 -29.95
N GLN A 574 -16.76 -27.78 -29.61
CA GLN A 574 -15.81 -27.19 -30.56
C GLN A 574 -15.51 -28.12 -31.74
N ILE A 575 -15.33 -29.43 -31.49
CA ILE A 575 -15.14 -30.44 -32.55
C ILE A 575 -16.37 -30.52 -33.46
N GLN A 576 -17.58 -30.54 -32.90
CA GLN A 576 -18.83 -30.59 -33.67
C GLN A 576 -19.01 -29.33 -34.53
N GLN A 577 -18.78 -28.14 -33.95
CA GLN A 577 -18.86 -26.86 -34.64
C GLN A 577 -17.86 -26.79 -35.81
N ALA A 578 -16.60 -27.17 -35.58
CA ALA A 578 -15.57 -27.24 -36.62
C ALA A 578 -15.97 -28.17 -37.77
N ALA A 579 -16.52 -29.35 -37.45
CA ALA A 579 -16.96 -30.33 -38.45
C ALA A 579 -18.18 -29.87 -39.26
N GLN A 580 -19.09 -29.08 -38.66
CA GLN A 580 -20.22 -28.47 -39.37
C GLN A 580 -19.73 -27.36 -40.32
N GLN A 581 -18.87 -26.46 -39.84
CA GLN A 581 -18.33 -25.36 -40.64
C GLN A 581 -17.49 -25.88 -41.82
N GLY A 582 -16.73 -26.96 -41.64
CA GLY A 582 -15.99 -27.62 -42.72
C GLY A 582 -16.87 -28.27 -43.80
N LYS A 583 -18.12 -28.65 -43.49
CA LYS A 583 -19.08 -29.15 -44.48
C LYS A 583 -19.83 -28.04 -45.20
N ALA A 584 -20.01 -26.89 -44.57
CA ALA A 584 -20.74 -25.74 -45.15
C ALA A 584 -19.85 -24.82 -46.02
N GLY A 585 -18.54 -25.05 -46.05
CA GLY A 585 -17.58 -24.34 -46.88
C GLY A 585 -17.03 -25.14 -48.07
N GLN A 586 -17.62 -26.33 -48.33
CA GLN A 586 -17.40 -27.14 -49.54
C GLN A 586 -18.60 -26.98 -50.47
#